data_AF-A0A2Z6U4Q3-F1
#
_entry.id   AF-A0A2Z6U4Q3-F1
#
_cell.length_a   1.000
_cell.length_b   1.000
_cell.length_c   1.000
_cell.angle_alpha   90.00
_cell.angle_beta   90.00
_cell.angle_gamma   90.00
#
_symmetry.space_group_name_H-M   'P 1'
#
loop_
_entity.id
_entity.type
_entity.pdbx_description
1 polymer ?
#
loop_
_entity_poly.entity_id
_entity_poly.type
_entity_poly.pdbx_seq_one_letter_code
_entity_poly.pdbx_strand_id
1 'polypeptide(L)'
;MANINRQNALFKSNKQRQLGKGLDASQITIVRNNTINIASSDIVPFFSVRKLRVIYNELQGNNEFKFNSFEAFKQDVLSSIAPQLELNRWESIASRR
;
A
#
# COMPACT_ATOMS: atom_id res chain seq x y z
N MET A 1 -8.35 56.67 -30.58
CA MET A 1 -9.67 57.24 -30.22
C MET A 1 -10.23 56.42 -29.07
N ALA A 2 -10.42 57.05 -27.91
CA ALA A 2 -10.97 56.45 -26.71
C ALA A 2 -12.51 56.38 -26.79
N ASN A 3 -13.12 55.36 -26.18
CA ASN A 3 -14.51 55.42 -25.78
C ASN A 3 -14.67 54.86 -24.36
N ILE A 4 -15.19 55.72 -23.49
CA ILE A 4 -15.43 55.54 -22.06
C ILE A 4 -16.96 55.51 -21.91
N ASN A 5 -17.53 54.49 -21.27
CA ASN A 5 -18.78 54.58 -20.50
C ASN A 5 -18.97 53.26 -19.72
N ARG A 6 -18.71 53.20 -18.41
CA ARG A 6 -19.49 53.69 -17.25
C ARG A 6 -20.79 52.92 -16.98
N GLN A 7 -20.83 52.35 -15.77
CA GLN A 7 -22.00 52.12 -14.90
C GLN A 7 -22.88 50.89 -15.23
N ASN A 8 -23.48 50.14 -14.31
CA ASN A 8 -23.61 50.20 -12.85
C ASN A 8 -24.14 48.83 -12.33
N ALA A 9 -23.79 48.52 -11.09
CA ALA A 9 -24.61 47.85 -10.08
C ALA A 9 -25.28 46.49 -10.39
N LEU A 10 -24.73 45.42 -9.81
CA LEU A 10 -25.56 44.39 -9.19
C LEU A 10 -24.90 43.86 -7.91
N PHE A 11 -24.90 44.70 -6.89
CA PHE A 11 -24.80 44.25 -5.51
C PHE A 11 -26.12 43.57 -5.13
N LYS A 12 -26.09 42.26 -4.91
CA LYS A 12 -27.04 41.61 -3.99
C LYS A 12 -26.24 40.98 -2.85
N SER A 13 -26.11 41.82 -1.83
CA SER A 13 -25.94 41.51 -0.41
C SER A 13 -26.32 40.07 -0.04
N ASN A 14 -25.31 39.26 0.26
CA ASN A 14 -25.51 38.08 1.11
C ASN A 14 -25.21 38.49 2.55
N LYS A 15 -26.33 38.68 3.24
CA LYS A 15 -26.52 38.98 4.64
C LYS A 15 -25.64 38.11 5.54
N GLN A 16 -24.66 38.78 6.13
CA GLN A 16 -24.13 38.62 7.48
C GLN A 16 -24.71 37.54 8.41
N ARG A 17 -23.76 36.94 9.15
CA ARG A 17 -23.74 36.55 10.58
C ARG A 17 -24.04 35.09 10.93
N GLN A 18 -22.98 34.39 11.33
CA GLN A 18 -22.59 34.11 12.73
C GLN A 18 -21.22 33.42 12.74
N LEU A 19 -20.14 34.11 13.16
CA LEU A 19 -19.52 34.04 14.49
C LEU A 19 -19.16 32.61 14.95
N GLY A 20 -17.89 32.24 14.79
CA GLY A 20 -17.25 31.09 15.42
C GLY A 20 -15.74 31.23 15.35
N LYS A 21 -15.11 31.31 16.52
CA LYS A 21 -13.71 31.69 16.76
C LYS A 21 -12.75 30.55 16.44
N GLY A 22 -11.51 30.91 16.11
CA GLY A 22 -10.33 30.10 16.41
C GLY A 22 -9.97 29.06 15.36
N LEU A 23 -8.90 29.34 14.63
CA LEU A 23 -8.05 28.31 14.04
C LEU A 23 -7.39 27.55 15.21
N ASP A 24 -7.95 26.41 15.61
CA ASP A 24 -7.13 25.36 16.24
C ASP A 24 -6.79 24.33 15.16
N ALA A 25 -5.50 24.14 14.97
CA ALA A 25 -4.93 23.27 13.96
C ALA A 25 -5.04 21.81 14.41
N SER A 26 -6.25 21.25 14.40
CA SER A 26 -6.46 19.84 14.68
C SER A 26 -7.68 19.34 13.91
N GLN A 27 -7.46 18.39 12.99
CA GLN A 27 -8.47 17.59 12.29
C GLN A 27 -9.10 18.20 11.03
N ILE A 28 -8.33 18.24 9.94
CA ILE A 28 -8.93 17.96 8.63
C ILE A 28 -9.09 16.44 8.54
N THR A 29 -10.19 15.93 9.08
CA THR A 29 -10.63 14.57 8.79
C THR A 29 -11.14 14.56 7.36
N ILE A 30 -10.29 14.17 6.43
CA ILE A 30 -10.71 13.82 5.08
C ILE A 30 -11.53 12.53 5.23
N VAL A 31 -12.85 12.69 5.25
CA VAL A 31 -13.79 11.57 5.16
C VAL A 31 -13.64 10.96 3.76
N ARG A 32 -12.71 10.01 3.64
CA ARG A 32 -12.67 9.07 2.52
C ARG A 32 -13.70 8.00 2.83
N ASN A 33 -14.92 8.20 2.33
CA ASN A 33 -15.92 7.16 2.26
C ASN A 33 -15.44 6.09 1.28
N ASN A 34 -14.63 5.16 1.78
CA ASN A 34 -14.42 3.88 1.14
C ASN A 34 -14.52 2.84 2.23
N THR A 35 -15.75 2.49 2.60
CA THR A 35 -16.03 1.31 3.39
C THR A 35 -15.64 0.12 2.53
N ILE A 36 -14.36 -0.26 2.60
CA ILE A 36 -13.87 -1.51 2.07
C ILE A 36 -14.50 -2.55 2.99
N ASN A 37 -15.53 -3.24 2.50
CA ASN A 37 -15.93 -4.52 3.08
C ASN A 37 -14.72 -5.45 2.92
N ILE A 38 -13.89 -5.52 3.97
CA ILE A 38 -12.81 -6.49 4.09
C ILE A 38 -13.45 -7.85 4.42
N ALA A 39 -14.26 -8.35 3.50
CA ALA A 39 -14.20 -9.77 3.21
C ALA A 39 -12.92 -9.92 2.37
N SER A 40 -11.75 -9.78 3.00
CA SER A 40 -10.49 -10.07 2.34
C SER A 40 -10.54 -11.55 2.02
N SER A 41 -10.89 -11.86 0.77
CA SER A 41 -10.22 -12.95 0.10
C SER A 41 -8.74 -12.65 0.27
N ASP A 42 -8.12 -13.28 1.27
CA ASP A 42 -6.71 -13.16 1.54
C ASP A 42 -6.02 -13.39 0.19
N ILE A 43 -5.50 -12.31 -0.40
CA ILE A 43 -4.73 -12.41 -1.63
C ILE A 43 -3.41 -13.02 -1.18
N VAL A 44 -3.43 -14.32 -0.92
CA VAL A 44 -2.25 -15.09 -0.60
C VAL A 44 -1.40 -14.99 -1.86
N PRO A 45 -0.19 -14.43 -1.78
CA PRO A 45 0.64 -14.29 -2.95
C PRO A 45 0.86 -15.66 -3.57
N PHE A 46 0.38 -15.80 -4.81
CA PHE A 46 0.44 -17.05 -5.53
C PHE A 46 1.85 -17.23 -6.11
N PHE A 47 2.65 -18.06 -5.46
CA PHE A 47 3.93 -18.49 -6.01
C PHE A 47 3.80 -19.85 -6.68
N SER A 48 4.57 -20.05 -7.75
CA SER A 48 4.76 -21.38 -8.30
C SER A 48 5.42 -22.27 -7.23
N VAL A 49 4.68 -23.27 -6.77
CA VAL A 49 5.20 -24.31 -5.86
C VAL A 49 6.44 -24.98 -6.46
N ARG A 50 6.48 -25.11 -7.79
CA ARG A 50 7.65 -25.62 -8.51
C ARG A 50 8.87 -24.70 -8.33
N LYS A 51 8.68 -23.38 -8.45
CA LYS A 51 9.76 -22.40 -8.24
C LYS A 51 10.28 -22.45 -6.80
N LEU A 52 9.38 -22.48 -5.81
CA LEU A 52 9.75 -22.65 -4.40
C LEU A 52 10.56 -23.93 -4.18
N ARG A 53 10.17 -25.04 -4.82
CA ARG A 53 10.86 -26.33 -4.67
C ARG A 53 12.24 -26.33 -5.30
N VAL A 54 12.43 -25.67 -6.44
CA VAL A 54 13.75 -25.48 -7.05
C VAL A 54 14.65 -24.70 -6.08
N ILE A 55 14.20 -23.54 -5.61
CA ILE A 55 14.96 -22.70 -4.67
C ILE A 55 15.30 -23.48 -3.39
N TYR A 56 14.35 -24.21 -2.82
CA TYR A 56 14.59 -25.04 -1.63
C TYR A 56 15.69 -26.07 -1.86
N ASN A 57 15.67 -26.78 -2.99
CA ASN A 57 16.66 -27.80 -3.30
C ASN A 57 18.07 -27.22 -3.48
N GLU A 58 18.20 -26.07 -4.14
CA GLU A 58 19.48 -25.35 -4.26
C GLU A 58 20.05 -24.93 -2.89
N LEU A 59 19.16 -24.65 -1.94
CA LEU A 59 19.53 -24.17 -0.62
C LEU A 59 19.82 -25.28 0.40
N GLN A 60 19.22 -26.46 0.24
CA GLN A 60 19.25 -27.59 1.18
C GLN A 60 20.66 -28.14 1.46
N GLY A 61 21.63 -27.84 0.58
CA GLY A 61 23.04 -28.21 0.75
C GLY A 61 23.91 -27.18 1.49
N ASN A 62 23.38 -26.04 1.95
CA ASN A 62 24.17 -25.06 2.72
C ASN A 62 23.89 -25.13 4.21
N ASN A 63 24.96 -25.17 5.00
CA ASN A 63 24.96 -25.06 6.45
C ASN A 63 24.22 -23.83 6.99
N GLU A 64 24.11 -22.75 6.23
CA GLU A 64 23.39 -21.53 6.63
C GLU A 64 21.87 -21.58 6.34
N PHE A 65 21.38 -22.62 5.65
CA PHE A 65 19.97 -22.73 5.32
C PHE A 65 19.15 -23.27 6.50
N LYS A 66 18.31 -22.40 7.07
CA LYS A 66 17.59 -22.67 8.34
C LYS A 66 16.43 -23.67 8.25
N PHE A 67 16.05 -24.16 7.06
CA PHE A 67 14.84 -24.98 6.90
C PHE A 67 15.13 -26.45 6.59
N ASN A 68 14.71 -27.33 7.50
CA ASN A 68 14.87 -28.77 7.37
C ASN A 68 13.80 -29.42 6.47
N SER A 69 12.72 -28.71 6.13
CA SER A 69 11.65 -29.24 5.29
C SER A 69 11.13 -28.19 4.31
N PHE A 70 10.68 -28.68 3.14
CA PHE A 70 10.08 -27.83 2.11
C PHE A 70 8.83 -27.11 2.63
N GLU A 71 8.00 -27.77 3.44
CA GLU A 71 6.77 -27.15 3.95
C GLU A 71 7.09 -26.01 4.92
N ALA A 72 8.09 -26.15 5.79
CA ALA A 72 8.52 -25.07 6.67
C ALA A 72 9.02 -23.84 5.88
N PHE A 73 9.84 -24.07 4.85
CA PHE A 73 10.30 -23.02 3.94
C PHE A 73 9.13 -22.32 3.23
N LYS A 74 8.21 -23.10 2.66
CA LYS A 74 7.04 -22.60 1.96
C LYS A 74 6.16 -21.75 2.88
N GLN A 75 5.90 -22.22 4.11
CA GLN A 75 5.10 -21.47 5.07
C GLN A 75 5.77 -20.17 5.50
N ASP A 76 7.09 -20.15 5.73
CA ASP A 76 7.84 -18.93 6.09
C ASP A 76 7.78 -17.88 4.96
N VAL A 77 7.98 -18.31 3.70
CA VAL A 77 7.86 -17.40 2.55
C VAL A 77 6.43 -16.87 2.40
N LEU A 78 5.41 -17.74 2.51
CA LEU A 78 4.01 -17.34 2.33
C LEU A 78 3.45 -16.49 3.47
N SER A 79 3.93 -16.70 4.69
CA SER A 79 3.51 -15.95 5.89
C SER A 79 4.27 -14.63 6.09
N SER A 80 5.26 -14.34 5.25
CA SER A 80 6.00 -13.08 5.29
C SER A 80 5.08 -11.87 5.04
N ILE A 81 5.44 -10.72 5.63
CA ILE A 81 4.78 -9.43 5.36
C ILE A 81 4.97 -9.02 3.89
N ALA A 82 6.09 -9.44 3.28
CA ALA A 82 6.39 -9.20 1.87
C ALA A 82 6.86 -10.49 1.19
N PRO A 83 5.94 -11.41 0.85
CA PRO A 83 6.32 -12.73 0.34
C PRO A 83 7.10 -12.72 -0.98
N GLN A 84 6.84 -11.73 -1.85
CA GLN A 84 7.62 -11.57 -3.08
C GLN A 84 9.06 -11.15 -2.79
N LEU A 85 9.27 -10.26 -1.82
CA LEU A 85 10.59 -9.82 -1.42
C LEU A 85 11.38 -10.97 -0.79
N GLU A 86 10.72 -11.76 0.06
CA GLU A 86 11.33 -12.95 0.68
C GLU A 86 11.67 -14.00 -0.38
N LEU A 87 10.78 -14.25 -1.35
CA LEU A 87 11.07 -15.14 -2.48
C LEU A 87 12.30 -14.65 -3.27
N ASN A 88 12.34 -13.36 -3.63
CA ASN A 88 13.45 -12.78 -4.38
C ASN A 88 14.77 -12.86 -3.62
N ARG A 89 14.73 -12.70 -2.29
CA ARG A 89 15.89 -12.87 -1.42
C ARG A 89 16.41 -14.31 -1.51
N TRP A 90 15.55 -15.30 -1.33
CA TRP A 90 15.96 -16.71 -1.40
C TRP A 90 16.43 -17.10 -2.80
N GLU A 91 15.78 -16.60 -3.84
CA GLU A 91 16.22 -16.77 -5.23
C GLU A 91 17.60 -16.17 -5.48
N SER A 92 17.88 -14.96 -4.98
CA SER A 92 19.21 -14.34 -5.12
C SER A 92 20.30 -15.11 -4.37
N ILE A 93 19.98 -15.72 -3.24
CA ILE A 93 20.92 -16.56 -2.49
C ILE A 93 21.16 -17.86 -3.24
N ALA A 94 20.11 -18.48 -3.78
CA ALA A 94 20.22 -19.71 -4.56
C ALA A 94 21.04 -19.50 -5.85
N SER A 95 20.85 -18.39 -6.56
CA SER A 95 21.55 -18.09 -7.82
C SER A 95 23.06 -17.82 -7.69
N ARG A 96 23.56 -17.62 -6.47
CA ARG A 96 24.99 -17.32 -6.21
C ARG A 96 25.83 -18.59 -5.99
N ARG A 97 25.22 -19.76 -6.11
CA ARG A 97 25.85 -21.07 -5.98
C ARG A 97 25.82 -21.79 -7.31
#